data_AF-A0A645HBZ1-F1
#
_entry.id   AF-A0A645HBZ1-F1
#
_cell.length_a   1.000
_cell.length_b   1.000
_cell.length_c   1.000
_cell.angle_alpha   90.00
_cell.angle_beta   90.00
_cell.angle_gamma   90.00
#
_symmetry.space_group_name_H-M   'P 1'
#
loop_
_entity.id
_entity.type
_entity.pdbx_description
1 polymer ?
#
loop_
_entity_poly.entity_id
_entity_poly.type
_entity_poly.pdbx_seq_one_letter_code
_entity_poly.pdbx_strand_id
1 'polypeptide(L)' 'MDDKPSKIPLAITIARKTLGIVKQNIAFALGVKALVLILGAFGIATMWEAVFADVGVSVIAILNSMRTLRT' A
#
# COMPACT_ATOMS: atom_id res chain seq x y z
N MET A 1 -24.54 -10.63 -16.78
CA MET A 1 -23.39 -10.13 -17.55
C MET A 1 -23.92 -8.96 -18.36
N ASP A 2 -23.76 -7.74 -17.85
CA ASP A 2 -24.23 -6.51 -18.49
C ASP A 2 -23.01 -5.80 -19.10
N ASP A 3 -22.63 -6.22 -20.31
CA ASP A 3 -21.52 -5.68 -21.08
C ASP A 3 -21.93 -4.37 -21.77
N LYS A 4 -22.23 -3.34 -20.95
CA LYS A 4 -22.49 -1.98 -21.45
C LYS A 4 -21.17 -1.22 -21.54
N PRO A 5 -20.65 -0.90 -22.74
CA PRO A 5 -19.38 -0.17 -22.92
C PRO A 5 -19.40 1.24 -22.30
N SER A 6 -20.58 1.77 -21.97
CA SER A 6 -20.77 3.01 -21.22
C SER A 6 -20.25 2.98 -19.77
N LYS A 7 -19.97 1.80 -19.19
CA LYS A 7 -19.37 1.68 -17.84
C LYS A 7 -17.84 1.65 -17.84
N ILE A 8 -17.20 1.47 -19.00
CA ILE A 8 -15.73 1.45 -19.14
C ILE A 8 -15.09 2.77 -18.69
N PRO A 9 -15.61 3.96 -19.05
CA PRO A 9 -15.06 5.24 -18.58
C PRO A 9 -15.14 5.39 -17.05
N LEU A 10 -16.21 4.85 -16.45
CA LEU A 10 -16.43 4.90 -15.00
C LEU A 10 -15.44 3.99 -14.27
N ALA A 11 -15.26 2.76 -14.77
CA ALA A 11 -14.27 1.81 -14.26
C ALA A 11 -12.83 2.34 -14.36
N ILE A 12 -12.47 3.00 -15.47
CA ILE A 12 -11.15 3.64 -15.65
C ILE A 12 -10.94 4.77 -14.65
N THR A 13 -11.98 5.57 -14.39
CA THR A 13 -11.90 6.69 -13.42
C THR A 13 -11.70 6.17 -11.99
N ILE A 14 -12.39 5.10 -11.62
CA ILE A 14 -12.21 4.42 -10.33
C ILE A 14 -10.80 3.82 -10.25
N ALA A 15 -10.36 3.08 -11.27
CA ALA A 15 -9.04 2.48 -11.32
C ALA A 15 -7.91 3.52 -11.20
N ARG A 16 -8.05 4.70 -11.81
CA ARG A 16 -7.07 5.81 -11.68
C ARG A 16 -6.99 6.34 -10.25
N LYS A 17 -8.13 6.51 -9.56
CA LYS A 17 -8.14 6.88 -8.14
C LYS A 17 -7.47 5.81 -7.28
N THR A 18 -7.77 4.53 -7.55
CA THR A 18 -7.13 3.40 -6.89
C THR A 18 -5.62 3.40 -7.06
N LEU A 19 -5.14 3.69 -8.28
CA LEU A 19 -3.71 3.73 -8.57
C LEU A 19 -2.96 4.81 -7.78
N GLY A 20 -3.59 5.94 -7.50
CA GLY A 20 -3.01 7.01 -6.66
C GLY A 20 -2.79 6.55 -5.22
N ILE A 21 -3.76 5.83 -4.66
CA ILE A 21 -3.69 5.28 -3.29
C ILE A 21 -2.68 4.12 -3.22
N VAL A 22 -2.63 3.27 -4.25
CA VAL A 22 -1.61 2.21 -4.35
C VAL A 22 -0.21 2.82 -4.36
N LYS A 23 0.03 3.88 -5.13
CA LYS A 23 1.31 4.60 -5.12
C LYS A 23 1.67 5.16 -3.74
N GLN A 24 0.70 5.68 -2.97
CA GLN A 24 0.94 6.11 -1.59
C GLN A 24 1.33 4.94 -0.67
N ASN A 25 0.67 3.79 -0.79
CA ASN A 25 1.02 2.60 0.00
C ASN A 25 2.40 2.06 -0.34
N ILE A 26 2.75 2.01 -1.63
CA ILE A 26 4.09 1.58 -2.07
C ILE A 26 5.15 2.55 -1.52
N ALA A 27 4.91 3.86 -1.59
CA ALA A 27 5.81 4.86 -1.02
C ALA A 27 5.95 4.70 0.50
N PHE A 28 4.85 4.44 1.21
CA PHE A 28 4.86 4.22 2.65
C PHE A 28 5.64 2.94 3.03
N ALA A 29 5.41 1.85 2.30
CA ALA A 29 6.10 0.59 2.50
C ALA A 29 7.60 0.70 2.24
N LEU A 30 7.98 1.37 1.15
CA LEU A 30 9.39 1.67 0.86
C LEU A 30 10.02 2.56 1.93
N GLY A 31 9.28 3.55 2.43
CA GLY A 31 9.73 4.44 3.50
C GLY A 31 10.06 3.68 4.78
N VAL A 32 9.15 2.83 5.25
CA VAL A 32 9.38 2.02 6.45
C VAL A 32 10.52 1.02 6.24
N LYS A 33 10.58 0.38 5.06
CA LYS A 33 11.67 -0.56 4.75
C LYS A 33 13.04 0.12 4.74
N ALA A 34 13.14 1.32 4.20
CA ALA A 34 14.35 2.13 4.26
C ALA A 34 14.71 2.52 5.69
N LEU A 35 13.72 2.87 6.51
CA LEU A 35 13.90 3.23 7.93
C LEU A 35 14.45 2.06 8.73
N VAL A 36 13.89 0.86 8.55
CA VAL A 36 14.38 -0.39 9.16
C VAL A 36 15.79 -0.73 8.68
N LEU A 37 16.08 -0.55 7.38
CA LEU A 37 17.41 -0.80 6.83
C LEU A 37 18.47 0.12 7.46
N ILE A 38 18.15 1.41 7.62
CA ILE A 38 19.03 2.39 8.26
C ILE A 38 19.23 2.03 9.75
N LEU A 39 18.15 1.77 10.49
CA LEU A 39 18.22 1.37 11.90
C LEU A 39 19.01 0.06 12.09
N GLY A 40 18.88 -0.89 11.17
CA GLY A 40 19.66 -2.13 11.14
C GLY A 40 21.13 -1.89 10.82
N ALA A 41 21.45 -0.96 9.92
CA ALA A 41 22.83 -0.55 9.65
C ALA A 41 23.51 0.10 10.86
N PHE A 42 22.75 0.78 11.73
CA PHE A 42 23.24 1.30 13.01
C PHE A 42 23.29 0.25 14.14
N GLY A 43 22.87 -0.99 13.88
CA GLY A 43 22.90 -2.10 14.85
C GLY A 43 21.86 -2.00 15.97
N ILE A 44 20.90 -1.08 15.85
CA ILE A 44 19.83 -0.88 16.84
C ILE A 44 18.62 -1.76 16.52
N ALA A 45 18.35 -2.01 15.24
CA ALA A 45 17.21 -2.82 14.84
C ALA A 45 17.47 -4.31 15.05
N THR A 46 16.64 -4.93 15.89
CA THR A 46 16.59 -6.38 16.03
C THR A 46 15.70 -7.00 14.95
N MET A 47 15.91 -8.29 14.62
CA MET A 47 15.06 -9.02 13.66
C MET A 47 13.56 -8.92 14.00
N TRP A 48 13.22 -8.81 15.28
CA TRP A 48 11.84 -8.66 15.75
C TRP A 48 11.21 -7.33 15.30
N GLU A 49 11.92 -6.21 15.43
CA GLU A 49 11.45 -4.89 15.00
C GLU A 49 11.28 -4.82 13.47
N ALA A 50 12.19 -5.45 12.73
CA ALA A 50 12.11 -5.53 11.28
C ALA A 50 10.85 -6.29 10.82
N VAL A 51 10.54 -7.43 11.47
CA VAL A 51 9.33 -8.20 11.17
C VAL A 51 8.07 -7.42 11.55
N PHE A 52 8.06 -6.76 12.70
CA PHE A 52 6.91 -5.94 13.12
C PHE A 52 6.66 -4.79 12.14
N ALA A 53 7.72 -4.13 11.68
CA ALA A 53 7.61 -3.06 10.69
C ALA A 53 7.05 -3.55 9.35
N ASP A 54 7.54 -4.67 8.81
CA ASP A 54 7.04 -5.23 7.54
C ASP A 54 5.58 -5.71 7.66
N VAL A 55 5.20 -6.35 8.78
CA VAL A 55 3.82 -6.81 9.02
C VAL A 55 2.88 -5.62 9.26
N GLY A 56 3.28 -4.64 10.06
CA GLY A 56 2.50 -3.43 10.33
C GLY A 56 2.23 -2.61 9.07
N VAL A 57 3.25 -2.43 8.23
CA VAL A 57 3.12 -1.81 6.90
C VAL A 57 2.12 -2.57 6.03
N SER A 58 2.20 -3.90 6.04
CA SER A 58 1.29 -4.74 5.25
C SER A 58 -0.16 -4.58 5.69
N VAL A 59 -0.42 -4.53 7.01
CA VAL A 59 -1.76 -4.28 7.56
C VAL A 59 -2.28 -2.89 7.16
N ILE A 60 -1.45 -1.84 7.27
CA ILE A 60 -1.80 -0.48 6.85
C ILE A 60 -2.11 -0.44 5.34
N ALA A 61 -1.31 -1.13 4.53
CA ALA A 61 -1.51 -1.21 3.09
C ALA A 61 -2.82 -1.92 2.73
N ILE A 62 -3.15 -3.00 3.42
CA ILE A 62 -4.42 -3.73 3.26
C ILE A 62 -5.61 -2.84 3.67
N LEU A 63 -5.53 -2.15 4.82
CA LEU A 63 -6.58 -1.25 5.28
C LEU A 63 -6.84 -0.09 4.30
N ASN A 64 -5.79 0.55 3.79
CA ASN A 64 -5.93 1.57 2.75
C ASN A 64 -6.50 1.00 1.45
N SER A 65 -6.12 -0.23 1.07
CA SER A 65 -6.65 -0.90 -0.12
C SER A 65 -8.14 -1.21 0.04
N MET A 66 -8.58 -1.67 1.22
CA MET A 66 -10.01 -1.90 1.53
C MET A 66 -10.85 -0.63 1.48
N ARG A 67 -10.30 0.51 1.91
CA ARG A 67 -10.96 1.82 1.78
C ARG A 67 -11.29 2.16 0.32
N THR A 68 -10.44 1.71 -0.59
CA THR A 68 -10.58 1.96 -2.02
C THR A 68 -11.67 1.12 -2.66
N LEU A 69 -11.94 -0.08 -2.13
CA LEU A 69 -12.98 -0.99 -2.64
C LEU A 69 -14.41 -0.48 -2.35
N ARG A 70 -14.57 0.48 -1.43
CA ARG A 70 -15.86 1.10 -1.07
C ARG A 70 -16.19 2.38 -1.86
N THR A 71 -15.35 2.79 -2.83
CA THR A 71 -15.60 3.96 -3.69
C THR A 71 -15.87 3.51 -5.12
#